data_AF-A0A354CZW9-F1
#
_entry.id   AF-A0A354CZW9-F1
#
_cell.length_a   1.000
_cell.length_b   1.000
_cell.length_c   1.000
_cell.angle_alpha   90.00
_cell.angle_beta   90.00
_cell.angle_gamma   90.00
#
_symmetry.space_group_name_H-M   'P 1'
#
loop_
_entity.id
_entity.type
_entity.pdbx_description
1 polymer ?
#
loop_
_entity_poly.entity_id
_entity_poly.type
_entity_poly.pdbx_seq_one_letter_code
_entity_poly.pdbx_strand_id
1 'polypeptide(L)'
;MAKQQPRVHVWLTLVVLLGTAVYAIAEDLTLVTYYPSPRGVYNELRARGNVQIGSITAPADPATAPRLHVVGGADTTQVLIAANATQSNTNPLLRALASNGTTELFRLHSDDTFNLFLGSNAGQSNTVTGVFTQGLFNTFVGSGAGFSNTRGEENTAAGSLALSSNTTGWRNTAVGFRALESNTTGGANTAMGRRALRANTTGGANTATGENTLRANTTGGANTATGASALEFNTTGDGNTATGMRALSINTTGRFNTATGDAALASNTTGGANTATGSAALARNTTGANNIAMGFGAGDNVTVGSNNIVIGFDIDAPSAAGSNQLTIGNLIFGTGVDGTGTTLSTGGVGIGTTTPTAKLHVVQEGPAPALWVDDTAGDTTPFIVTAVGSVGIGTTAPLNTLHVHSAGGVAPRLRFTNPVTGAGGADGAWLGQGGPGGPGLLPDFVLWNLENAPLRFGTNNTPRMIITGGGFVGIGTTNPLARLQVRTGGATVAGAFQNTTPGGTALTVQGRVLVNGDMSVIDGTFTATDKRFTINHPIDPQRKLLIHGTLEGPESAVFYRGESAL
;
A
#
# COMPACT_ATOMS: atom_id res chain seq x y z
N MET A 1 99.25 12.54 -10.22
CA MET A 1 99.33 12.58 -8.74
C MET A 1 98.58 13.81 -8.24
N ALA A 2 97.30 13.66 -7.93
CA ALA A 2 96.50 14.72 -7.29
C ALA A 2 96.67 14.59 -5.77
N LYS A 3 97.20 15.64 -5.13
CA LYS A 3 97.32 15.73 -3.66
C LYS A 3 95.93 15.84 -3.04
N GLN A 4 95.60 14.93 -2.13
CA GLN A 4 94.49 15.05 -1.20
C GLN A 4 94.62 16.35 -0.39
N GLN A 5 93.56 17.15 -0.36
CA GLN A 5 93.38 18.25 0.59
C GLN A 5 93.04 17.65 1.97
N PRO A 6 93.63 18.12 3.09
CA PRO A 6 93.29 17.64 4.42
C PRO A 6 91.91 18.15 4.82
N ARG A 7 90.96 17.22 5.05
CA ARG A 7 89.69 17.53 5.71
C ARG A 7 89.98 17.75 7.20
N VAL A 8 89.87 19.00 7.66
CA VAL A 8 89.96 19.32 9.10
C VAL A 8 88.60 19.01 9.73
N HIS A 9 88.55 17.93 10.53
CA HIS A 9 87.40 17.65 11.39
C HIS A 9 87.50 18.52 12.64
N VAL A 10 86.69 19.58 12.74
CA VAL A 10 86.57 20.39 13.95
C VAL A 10 85.57 19.72 14.89
N TRP A 11 86.07 19.18 16.00
CA TRP A 11 85.26 18.63 17.08
C TRP A 11 84.83 19.76 18.02
N LEU A 12 83.60 20.25 17.89
CA LEU A 12 83.05 21.22 18.85
C LEU A 12 82.33 20.46 19.97
N THR A 13 82.91 20.42 21.16
CA THR A 13 82.29 19.84 22.36
C THR A 13 81.35 20.88 22.98
N LEU A 14 80.04 20.74 22.78
CA LEU A 14 79.05 21.61 23.42
C LEU A 14 78.72 21.06 24.81
N VAL A 15 79.37 21.61 25.84
CA VAL A 15 78.99 21.36 27.25
C VAL A 15 77.79 22.25 27.58
N VAL A 16 76.58 21.76 27.32
CA VAL A 16 75.39 22.34 27.96
C VAL A 16 75.32 21.76 29.37
N LEU A 17 75.30 22.63 30.38
CA LEU A 17 75.13 22.27 31.78
C LEU A 17 73.85 21.44 31.94
N LEU A 18 73.98 20.11 31.90
CA LEU A 18 73.15 19.06 32.50
C LEU A 18 73.75 17.70 32.06
N GLY A 19 74.88 17.33 32.67
CA GLY A 19 75.26 15.94 32.94
C GLY A 19 75.61 14.94 31.82
N THR A 20 75.34 15.18 30.54
CA THR A 20 75.65 14.19 29.48
C THR A 20 76.14 14.84 28.19
N ALA A 21 77.25 14.34 27.64
CA ALA A 21 77.84 14.80 26.38
C ALA A 21 76.93 14.45 25.19
N VAL A 22 76.40 15.47 24.52
CA VAL A 22 75.67 15.31 23.26
C VAL A 22 76.66 15.47 22.12
N TYR A 23 76.96 14.37 21.42
CA TYR A 23 77.78 14.38 20.21
C TYR A 23 76.88 14.66 19.00
N ALA A 24 77.05 15.82 18.38
CA ALA A 24 76.45 16.16 17.09
C ALA A 24 77.56 16.16 16.02
N ILE A 25 77.41 15.33 14.99
CA ILE A 25 78.34 15.28 13.86
C ILE A 25 77.62 15.87 12.65
N ALA A 26 78.15 16.96 12.08
CA ALA A 26 77.67 17.61 10.87
C ALA A 26 78.86 18.20 10.09
N GLU A 27 78.78 18.27 8.77
CA GLU A 27 79.89 18.73 7.91
C GLU A 27 80.16 20.24 8.02
N ASP A 28 79.20 21.05 8.46
CA ASP A 28 79.36 22.47 8.81
C ASP A 28 78.34 22.85 9.91
N LEU A 29 78.79 23.02 11.16
CA LEU A 29 77.95 23.43 12.30
C LEU A 29 78.25 24.90 12.66
N THR A 30 77.26 25.79 12.55
CA THR A 30 77.37 27.21 12.93
C THR A 30 76.38 27.52 14.05
N LEU A 31 76.88 27.92 15.22
CA LEU A 31 76.06 28.41 16.33
C LEU A 31 75.97 29.94 16.23
N VAL A 32 74.78 30.47 15.94
CA VAL A 32 74.53 31.92 15.94
C VAL A 32 73.87 32.28 17.27
N THR A 33 74.62 33.00 18.11
CA THR A 33 74.15 33.44 19.43
C THR A 33 73.62 34.86 19.30
N TYR A 34 72.34 35.09 19.60
CA TYR A 34 71.76 36.44 19.65
C TYR A 34 71.63 36.92 21.11
N TYR A 35 72.20 38.09 21.44
CA TYR A 35 72.04 38.81 22.72
C TYR A 35 72.03 40.34 22.50
N PRO A 36 71.19 41.13 23.21
CA PRO A 36 69.78 40.89 23.53
C PRO A 36 68.87 42.09 23.12
N SER A 37 67.64 41.78 22.70
CA SER A 37 66.47 42.63 22.99
C SER A 37 65.85 42.15 24.31
N PRO A 38 64.92 42.88 24.96
CA PRO A 38 64.43 42.60 26.32
C PRO A 38 63.76 41.23 26.55
N ARG A 39 63.67 40.36 25.54
CA ARG A 39 62.90 39.11 25.57
C ARG A 39 63.75 37.83 25.62
N GLY A 40 65.05 37.91 25.93
CA GLY A 40 65.90 36.75 26.22
C GLY A 40 66.90 36.38 25.12
N VAL A 41 67.67 35.33 25.43
CA VAL A 41 68.77 34.78 24.64
C VAL A 41 68.23 33.69 23.73
N TYR A 42 68.56 33.75 22.44
CA TYR A 42 68.24 32.66 21.53
C TYR A 42 69.53 32.18 20.84
N ASN A 43 69.81 30.89 20.99
CA ASN A 43 70.87 30.20 20.27
C ASN A 43 70.23 29.52 19.06
N GLU A 44 70.63 29.93 17.86
CA GLU A 44 70.23 29.26 16.62
C GLU A 44 71.37 28.33 16.17
N LEU A 45 71.11 27.03 16.12
CA LEU A 45 72.04 26.04 15.59
C LEU A 45 71.74 25.81 14.11
N ARG A 46 72.62 26.28 13.23
CA ARG A 46 72.52 26.05 11.78
C ARG A 46 73.51 24.97 11.38
N ALA A 47 73.03 23.96 10.67
CA ALA A 47 73.89 22.92 10.11
C ALA A 47 73.59 22.75 8.63
N ARG A 48 74.65 22.57 7.81
CA ARG A 48 74.51 22.11 6.43
C ARG A 48 74.84 20.62 6.37
N GLY A 49 73.92 19.82 5.80
CA GLY A 49 74.06 18.37 5.70
C GLY A 49 73.36 17.58 6.81
N ASN A 50 73.62 16.27 6.87
CA ASN A 50 73.02 15.38 7.86
C ASN A 50 73.57 15.70 9.26
N VAL A 51 72.69 16.13 10.17
CA VAL A 51 73.05 16.28 11.59
C VAL A 51 72.68 14.98 12.30
N GLN A 52 73.67 14.19 12.65
CA GLN A 52 73.46 13.01 13.48
C GLN A 52 73.64 13.42 14.95
N ILE A 53 72.55 13.48 15.71
CA ILE A 53 72.59 13.51 17.16
C ILE A 53 72.78 12.06 17.60
N GLY A 54 73.93 11.73 18.22
CA GLY A 54 74.26 10.37 18.65
C GLY A 54 73.26 9.75 19.63
N SER A 55 73.41 8.45 19.92
CA SER A 55 72.56 7.74 20.88
C SER A 55 72.57 8.45 22.24
N ILE A 56 71.41 8.89 22.73
CA ILE A 56 71.29 9.40 24.10
C ILE A 56 71.10 8.18 25.00
N THR A 57 72.17 7.77 25.68
CA THR A 57 72.14 6.64 26.63
C THR A 57 71.33 7.04 27.86
N ALA A 58 70.29 6.27 28.20
CA ALA A 58 69.43 6.56 29.34
C ALA A 58 70.20 6.44 30.67
N PRO A 59 69.97 7.33 31.66
CA PRO A 59 70.31 7.06 33.05
C PRO A 59 69.47 5.89 33.57
N ALA A 60 69.95 5.18 34.60
CA ALA A 60 69.33 3.96 35.14
C ALA A 60 67.90 4.15 35.74
N ASP A 61 67.39 5.38 35.81
CA ASP A 61 66.08 5.70 36.36
C ASP A 61 65.03 5.93 35.25
N PRO A 62 63.99 5.08 35.13
CA PRO A 62 62.94 5.21 34.13
C PRO A 62 62.12 6.52 34.23
N ALA A 63 62.21 7.28 35.32
CA ALA A 63 61.61 8.62 35.43
C ALA A 63 62.37 9.72 34.65
N THR A 64 63.59 9.44 34.17
CA THR A 64 64.50 10.43 33.52
C THR A 64 64.92 10.05 32.09
N ALA A 65 64.14 9.22 31.41
CA ALA A 65 64.46 8.80 30.05
C ALA A 65 64.67 10.01 29.11
N PRO A 66 65.77 10.06 28.35
CA PRO A 66 66.05 11.17 27.45
C PRO A 66 65.00 11.22 26.35
N ARG A 67 64.15 12.24 26.40
CA ARG A 67 63.26 12.63 25.30
C ARG A 67 63.96 13.70 24.49
N LEU A 68 63.89 13.62 23.17
CA LEU A 68 64.14 14.80 22.34
C LEU A 68 63.07 15.85 22.73
N HIS A 69 63.45 16.80 23.60
CA HIS A 69 62.58 17.83 24.12
C HIS A 69 62.81 19.11 23.31
N VAL A 70 61.93 19.37 22.35
CA VAL A 70 61.94 20.62 21.57
C VAL A 70 60.96 21.58 22.25
N VAL A 71 61.48 22.57 22.97
CA VAL A 71 60.67 23.57 23.70
C VAL A 71 60.51 24.80 22.81
N GLY A 72 59.27 25.13 22.44
CA GLY A 72 58.96 26.36 21.71
C GLY A 72 59.03 27.59 22.60
N GLY A 73 59.68 28.67 22.14
CA GLY A 73 59.59 29.99 22.76
C GLY A 73 58.20 30.60 22.59
N ALA A 74 57.82 31.52 23.48
CA ALA A 74 56.45 32.01 23.63
C ALA A 74 55.84 32.72 22.40
N ASP A 75 56.61 33.14 21.39
CA ASP A 75 56.14 34.12 20.40
C ASP A 75 56.43 33.83 18.90
N THR A 76 57.00 32.70 18.46
CA THR A 76 57.10 32.34 17.02
C THR A 76 57.15 30.82 16.80
N THR A 77 56.83 30.36 15.58
CA THR A 77 56.67 28.96 15.13
C THR A 77 57.61 27.95 15.80
N GLN A 78 57.04 26.91 16.42
CA GLN A 78 57.76 26.07 17.38
C GLN A 78 58.62 24.95 16.75
N VAL A 79 58.31 24.45 15.54
CA VAL A 79 59.17 23.56 14.72
C VAL A 79 58.77 23.68 13.24
N LEU A 80 59.69 24.05 12.35
CA LEU A 80 59.50 24.00 10.89
C LEU A 80 60.39 22.89 10.30
N ILE A 81 59.79 21.84 9.77
CA ILE A 81 60.49 20.81 8.99
C ILE A 81 60.16 21.08 7.52
N ALA A 82 61.10 21.71 6.82
CA ALA A 82 60.93 22.01 5.40
C ALA A 82 61.23 20.77 4.54
N ALA A 83 60.25 20.39 3.73
CA ALA A 83 60.34 19.36 2.71
C ALA A 83 61.04 19.93 1.45
N ASN A 84 62.08 19.27 0.94
CA ASN A 84 62.63 19.49 -0.42
C ASN A 84 61.90 18.61 -1.47
N ALA A 85 61.96 18.92 -2.77
CA ALA A 85 61.25 18.18 -3.83
C ALA A 85 61.84 16.77 -4.14
N THR A 86 62.27 16.01 -3.12
CA THR A 86 62.76 14.63 -3.27
C THR A 86 62.23 13.67 -2.21
N GLN A 87 61.20 14.06 -1.44
CA GLN A 87 60.64 13.12 -0.46
C GLN A 87 59.92 12.00 -1.19
N SER A 88 60.08 10.80 -0.65
CA SER A 88 59.46 9.62 -1.18
C SER A 88 59.29 8.59 -0.07
N ASN A 89 58.72 7.43 -0.43
CA ASN A 89 58.69 6.26 0.43
C ASN A 89 60.11 5.74 0.79
N THR A 90 61.12 6.03 -0.02
CA THR A 90 62.54 5.66 0.22
C THR A 90 63.30 6.75 0.97
N ASN A 91 62.93 8.02 0.81
CA ASN A 91 63.48 9.18 1.49
C ASN A 91 62.38 9.96 2.24
N PRO A 92 61.89 9.45 3.38
CA PRO A 92 60.78 10.07 4.09
C PRO A 92 61.19 11.37 4.79
N LEU A 93 60.22 12.27 5.00
CA LEU A 93 60.39 13.52 5.74
C LEU A 93 60.73 13.26 7.22
N LEU A 94 60.01 12.31 7.82
CA LEU A 94 60.25 11.83 9.19
C LEU A 94 60.14 10.30 9.21
N ARG A 95 61.07 9.64 9.91
CA ARG A 95 61.08 8.19 10.12
C ARG A 95 61.52 7.85 11.53
N ALA A 96 60.75 7.02 12.22
CA ALA A 96 61.12 6.44 13.50
C ALA A 96 61.31 4.92 13.37
N LEU A 97 62.39 4.41 13.95
CA LEU A 97 62.73 2.98 13.98
C LEU A 97 62.63 2.46 15.41
N ALA A 98 62.33 1.18 15.57
CA ALA A 98 62.47 0.48 16.84
C ALA A 98 63.97 0.34 17.20
N SER A 99 64.24 -0.05 18.44
CA SER A 99 65.60 -0.23 18.96
C SER A 99 66.43 -1.26 18.19
N ASN A 100 65.77 -2.16 17.44
CA ASN A 100 66.43 -3.12 16.56
C ASN A 100 66.95 -2.52 15.24
N GLY A 101 66.76 -1.21 15.01
CA GLY A 101 67.24 -0.49 13.83
C GLY A 101 66.59 -0.87 12.50
N THR A 102 65.61 -1.77 12.50
CA THR A 102 65.04 -2.38 11.29
C THR A 102 63.53 -2.25 11.22
N THR A 103 62.83 -2.34 12.34
CA THR A 103 61.37 -2.19 12.38
C THR A 103 61.00 -0.71 12.34
N GLU A 104 60.22 -0.31 11.35
CA GLU A 104 59.70 1.05 11.27
C GLU A 104 58.44 1.23 12.14
N LEU A 105 58.44 2.25 12.98
CA LEU A 105 57.34 2.57 13.89
C LEU A 105 56.45 3.69 13.33
N PHE A 106 57.05 4.66 12.64
CA PHE A 106 56.38 5.84 12.13
C PHE A 106 57.10 6.36 10.88
N ARG A 107 56.31 6.82 9.91
CA ARG A 107 56.79 7.48 8.70
C ARG A 107 55.85 8.61 8.33
N LEU A 108 56.39 9.77 7.97
CA LEU A 108 55.69 10.83 7.25
C LEU A 108 56.44 11.08 5.95
N HIS A 109 55.73 11.03 4.83
CA HIS A 109 56.26 11.42 3.52
C HIS A 109 55.13 11.92 2.63
N SER A 110 55.51 12.68 1.61
CA SER A 110 54.72 12.96 0.42
C SER A 110 55.54 12.47 -0.77
N ASP A 111 54.90 12.30 -1.92
CA ASP A 111 55.62 12.49 -3.18
C ASP A 111 55.49 13.97 -3.57
N ASP A 112 56.40 14.49 -4.38
CA ASP A 112 56.61 15.93 -4.61
C ASP A 112 55.51 16.64 -5.43
N THR A 113 54.27 16.13 -5.36
CA THR A 113 53.12 16.61 -6.12
C THR A 113 51.94 16.91 -5.20
N PHE A 114 51.18 15.92 -4.73
CA PHE A 114 49.92 16.16 -3.99
C PHE A 114 49.47 15.04 -3.03
N ASN A 115 50.33 14.08 -2.66
CA ASN A 115 49.96 12.98 -1.77
C ASN A 115 50.43 13.19 -0.31
N LEU A 116 49.66 12.70 0.66
CA LEU A 116 50.01 12.68 2.08
C LEU A 116 50.02 11.25 2.61
N PHE A 117 51.17 10.78 3.11
CA PHE A 117 51.32 9.42 3.64
C PHE A 117 51.88 9.42 5.07
N LEU A 118 51.10 8.87 6.00
CA LEU A 118 51.38 8.83 7.43
C LEU A 118 51.20 7.41 7.99
N GLY A 119 52.26 6.81 8.50
CA GLY A 119 52.26 5.46 9.08
C GLY A 119 53.18 4.49 8.34
N SER A 120 53.57 3.40 9.02
CA SER A 120 54.48 2.41 8.43
C SER A 120 53.85 1.80 7.16
N ASN A 121 54.61 1.85 6.06
CA ASN A 121 54.23 1.38 4.73
C ASN A 121 52.95 2.00 4.12
N ALA A 122 52.49 3.14 4.64
CA ALA A 122 51.41 3.88 4.00
C ALA A 122 51.84 4.33 2.59
N GLY A 123 51.01 4.11 1.57
CA GLY A 123 51.30 4.52 0.18
C GLY A 123 52.57 3.90 -0.44
N GLN A 124 53.08 2.78 0.09
CA GLN A 124 54.40 2.26 -0.28
C GLN A 124 54.56 2.00 -1.78
N SER A 125 53.54 1.50 -2.47
CA SER A 125 53.61 1.22 -3.90
C SER A 125 53.19 2.40 -4.78
N ASN A 126 52.91 3.59 -4.21
CA ASN A 126 52.39 4.72 -4.97
C ASN A 126 53.40 5.16 -6.03
N THR A 127 52.96 5.15 -7.28
CA THR A 127 53.75 5.61 -8.42
C THR A 127 53.03 6.75 -9.11
N VAL A 128 53.68 7.92 -9.12
CA VAL A 128 53.25 9.03 -9.95
C VAL A 128 53.87 8.85 -11.32
N THR A 129 53.05 8.58 -12.34
CA THR A 129 53.51 8.45 -13.73
C THR A 129 52.73 9.37 -14.64
N GLY A 130 53.44 10.13 -15.47
CA GLY A 130 52.83 11.15 -16.33
C GLY A 130 52.69 12.49 -15.63
N VAL A 131 52.62 13.56 -16.42
CA VAL A 131 52.42 14.92 -15.91
C VAL A 131 50.96 15.05 -15.47
N PHE A 132 50.71 14.96 -14.16
CA PHE A 132 49.42 15.23 -13.49
C PHE A 132 48.24 14.27 -13.74
N THR A 133 48.45 12.98 -14.05
CA THR A 133 47.32 12.10 -14.44
C THR A 133 47.13 10.78 -13.70
N GLN A 134 48.07 10.31 -12.86
CA GLN A 134 47.94 9.04 -12.14
C GLN A 134 48.72 9.06 -10.83
N GLY A 135 48.19 8.40 -9.78
CA GLY A 135 48.86 8.24 -8.49
C GLY A 135 48.84 9.50 -7.61
N LEU A 136 47.96 10.47 -7.88
CA LEU A 136 47.95 11.80 -7.25
C LEU A 136 46.79 11.99 -6.26
N PHE A 137 46.88 13.04 -5.43
CA PHE A 137 45.80 13.49 -4.54
C PHE A 137 45.30 12.45 -3.52
N ASN A 138 46.17 11.54 -3.10
CA ASN A 138 45.85 10.53 -2.10
C ASN A 138 46.25 10.98 -0.69
N THR A 139 45.43 10.66 0.31
CA THR A 139 45.73 10.85 1.73
C THR A 139 45.64 9.50 2.42
N PHE A 140 46.77 8.92 2.85
CA PHE A 140 46.81 7.65 3.56
C PHE A 140 47.38 7.81 4.97
N VAL A 141 46.57 7.49 5.97
CA VAL A 141 46.89 7.62 7.39
C VAL A 141 46.62 6.30 8.10
N GLY A 142 47.67 5.66 8.60
CA GLY A 142 47.62 4.37 9.30
C GLY A 142 48.62 3.37 8.74
N SER A 143 49.00 2.38 9.56
CA SER A 143 49.92 1.32 9.13
C SER A 143 49.30 0.52 7.97
N GLY A 144 50.02 0.47 6.84
CA GLY A 144 49.62 -0.22 5.61
C GLY A 144 48.45 0.42 4.87
N ALA A 145 48.06 1.66 5.19
CA ALA A 145 47.01 2.36 4.47
C ALA A 145 47.43 2.63 3.02
N GLY A 146 46.62 2.22 2.04
CA GLY A 146 46.95 2.37 0.61
C GLY A 146 48.24 1.68 0.18
N PHE A 147 48.68 0.63 0.89
CA PHE A 147 49.97 -0.05 0.70
C PHE A 147 50.29 -0.37 -0.77
N SER A 148 49.36 -1.00 -1.48
CA SER A 148 49.53 -1.45 -2.87
C SER A 148 49.13 -0.41 -3.92
N ASN A 149 48.70 0.80 -3.53
CA ASN A 149 48.23 1.81 -4.49
C ASN A 149 49.32 2.07 -5.51
N THR A 150 49.10 1.78 -6.80
CA THR A 150 50.11 2.04 -7.84
C THR A 150 49.79 3.33 -8.57
N ARG A 151 48.62 3.42 -9.19
CA ARG A 151 48.18 4.55 -10.03
C ARG A 151 46.85 5.15 -9.58
N GLY A 152 46.24 4.61 -8.54
CA GLY A 152 45.00 5.13 -7.97
C GLY A 152 45.16 6.56 -7.50
N GLU A 153 44.14 7.38 -7.72
CA GLU A 153 44.15 8.81 -7.44
C GLU A 153 42.92 9.28 -6.66
N GLU A 154 43.04 10.43 -6.00
CA GLU A 154 41.97 11.05 -5.22
C GLU A 154 41.39 10.14 -4.12
N ASN A 155 42.22 9.26 -3.53
CA ASN A 155 41.78 8.36 -2.47
C ASN A 155 42.12 8.89 -1.07
N THR A 156 41.19 8.80 -0.14
CA THR A 156 41.41 9.04 1.29
C THR A 156 41.31 7.73 2.05
N ALA A 157 42.36 7.32 2.76
CA ALA A 157 42.35 6.15 3.64
C ALA A 157 42.85 6.54 5.03
N ALA A 158 42.03 6.34 6.06
CA ALA A 158 42.34 6.64 7.45
C ALA A 158 42.00 5.43 8.34
N GLY A 159 43.01 4.66 8.70
CA GLY A 159 42.89 3.44 9.48
C GLY A 159 43.97 2.43 9.11
N SER A 160 44.36 1.56 10.04
CA SER A 160 45.30 0.48 9.71
C SER A 160 44.68 -0.46 8.67
N LEU A 161 45.47 -0.74 7.62
CA LEU A 161 45.09 -1.55 6.46
C LEU A 161 43.86 -1.02 5.70
N ALA A 162 43.52 0.26 5.86
CA ALA A 162 42.47 0.87 5.05
C ALA A 162 42.95 0.99 3.60
N LEU A 163 42.13 0.53 2.65
CA LEU A 163 42.43 0.58 1.20
C LEU A 163 43.75 -0.11 0.80
N SER A 164 44.23 -1.09 1.58
CA SER A 164 45.60 -1.61 1.45
C SER A 164 45.91 -2.29 0.12
N SER A 165 44.93 -2.94 -0.51
CA SER A 165 45.12 -3.68 -1.77
C SER A 165 44.81 -2.87 -3.03
N ASN A 166 44.48 -1.58 -2.90
CA ASN A 166 44.10 -0.75 -4.06
C ASN A 166 45.27 -0.69 -5.03
N THR A 167 45.03 -0.82 -6.33
CA THR A 167 46.08 -0.72 -7.35
C THR A 167 45.81 0.52 -8.20
N THR A 168 44.67 0.56 -8.88
CA THR A 168 44.29 1.65 -9.79
C THR A 168 42.93 2.27 -9.48
N GLY A 169 42.27 1.87 -8.39
CA GLY A 169 41.00 2.46 -7.97
C GLY A 169 41.15 3.94 -7.59
N TRP A 170 40.13 4.74 -7.87
CA TRP A 170 40.14 6.20 -7.74
C TRP A 170 38.93 6.71 -6.95
N ARG A 171 39.04 7.90 -6.34
CA ARG A 171 37.96 8.55 -5.56
C ARG A 171 37.36 7.69 -4.45
N ASN A 172 38.16 6.89 -3.77
CA ASN A 172 37.69 6.09 -2.64
C ASN A 172 37.93 6.81 -1.31
N THR A 173 36.95 6.80 -0.41
CA THR A 173 37.09 7.22 0.99
C THR A 173 36.97 5.99 1.89
N ALA A 174 38.02 5.66 2.65
CA ALA A 174 38.12 4.49 3.51
C ALA A 174 38.53 4.90 4.93
N VAL A 175 37.57 5.04 5.85
CA VAL A 175 37.82 5.45 7.23
C VAL A 175 37.45 4.31 8.18
N GLY A 176 38.45 3.76 8.87
CA GLY A 176 38.28 2.65 9.82
C GLY A 176 39.27 1.51 9.59
N PHE A 177 39.46 0.67 10.62
CA PHE A 177 40.33 -0.50 10.52
C PHE A 177 39.82 -1.46 9.43
N ARG A 178 40.66 -1.73 8.43
CA ARG A 178 40.37 -2.58 7.26
C ARG A 178 39.14 -2.15 6.43
N ALA A 179 38.81 -0.85 6.41
CA ALA A 179 37.84 -0.32 5.46
C ALA A 179 38.39 -0.43 4.03
N LEU A 180 37.61 -0.97 3.09
CA LEU A 180 38.04 -1.20 1.68
C LEU A 180 39.36 -1.98 1.52
N GLU A 181 39.73 -2.83 2.49
CA GLU A 181 41.03 -3.56 2.54
C GLU A 181 41.38 -4.26 1.22
N SER A 182 40.41 -4.91 0.58
CA SER A 182 40.62 -5.74 -0.63
C SER A 182 40.34 -5.01 -1.96
N ASN A 183 40.01 -3.71 -1.95
CA ASN A 183 39.70 -2.98 -3.18
C ASN A 183 40.90 -3.02 -4.10
N THR A 184 40.74 -3.33 -5.38
CA THR A 184 41.84 -3.35 -6.35
C THR A 184 41.66 -2.23 -7.37
N THR A 185 40.56 -2.26 -8.12
CA THR A 185 40.28 -1.29 -9.19
C THR A 185 38.97 -0.53 -9.01
N GLY A 186 38.17 -0.88 -8.01
CA GLY A 186 36.90 -0.20 -7.71
C GLY A 186 37.11 1.28 -7.40
N GLY A 187 36.22 2.13 -7.92
CA GLY A 187 36.30 3.59 -7.73
C GLY A 187 35.00 4.20 -7.18
N ALA A 188 35.10 5.43 -6.70
CA ALA A 188 34.00 6.21 -6.14
C ALA A 188 33.28 5.54 -4.96
N ASN A 189 33.99 4.78 -4.11
CA ASN A 189 33.39 4.15 -2.93
C ASN A 189 33.61 4.98 -1.66
N THR A 190 32.62 5.06 -0.79
CA THR A 190 32.72 5.62 0.57
C THR A 190 32.51 4.50 1.60
N ALA A 191 33.51 4.24 2.44
CA ALA A 191 33.49 3.23 3.49
C ALA A 191 33.90 3.87 4.82
N MET A 192 32.94 4.05 5.73
CA MET A 192 33.15 4.63 7.05
C MET A 192 32.73 3.63 8.13
N GLY A 193 33.70 2.99 8.75
CA GLY A 193 33.48 2.01 9.83
C GLY A 193 34.47 0.86 9.79
N ARG A 194 34.56 0.14 10.90
CA ARG A 194 35.41 -1.05 11.02
C ARG A 194 34.95 -2.11 10.01
N ARG A 195 35.84 -2.48 9.08
CA ARG A 195 35.59 -3.47 8.00
C ARG A 195 34.43 -3.11 7.05
N ALA A 196 34.06 -1.84 6.91
CA ALA A 196 33.12 -1.41 5.89
C ALA A 196 33.70 -1.69 4.48
N LEU A 197 32.91 -2.29 3.58
CA LEU A 197 33.34 -2.68 2.21
C LEU A 197 34.64 -3.51 2.13
N ARG A 198 34.97 -4.26 3.20
CA ARG A 198 36.28 -4.93 3.34
C ARG A 198 36.67 -5.82 2.16
N ALA A 199 35.73 -6.58 1.61
CA ALA A 199 35.98 -7.55 0.55
C ALA A 199 35.80 -6.99 -0.87
N ASN A 200 35.49 -5.69 -1.02
CA ASN A 200 35.25 -5.09 -2.34
C ASN A 200 36.49 -5.25 -3.19
N THR A 201 36.38 -5.69 -4.44
CA THR A 201 37.52 -5.82 -5.36
C THR A 201 37.39 -4.81 -6.49
N THR A 202 36.33 -4.91 -7.29
CA THR A 202 36.10 -4.06 -8.47
C THR A 202 34.79 -3.26 -8.41
N GLY A 203 33.93 -3.50 -7.41
CA GLY A 203 32.68 -2.76 -7.24
C GLY A 203 32.91 -1.26 -7.07
N GLY A 204 32.09 -0.43 -7.71
CA GLY A 204 32.20 1.02 -7.68
C GLY A 204 30.92 1.72 -7.26
N ALA A 205 31.04 3.00 -6.90
CA ALA A 205 29.92 3.86 -6.48
C ALA A 205 29.13 3.34 -5.27
N ASN A 206 29.78 2.65 -4.32
CA ASN A 206 29.12 2.17 -3.10
C ASN A 206 29.31 3.15 -1.93
N THR A 207 28.29 3.32 -1.10
CA THR A 207 28.34 4.05 0.18
C THR A 207 28.06 3.08 1.32
N ALA A 208 28.98 2.94 2.28
CA ALA A 208 28.88 2.04 3.42
C ALA A 208 29.25 2.78 4.71
N THR A 209 28.28 3.03 5.58
CA THR A 209 28.48 3.69 6.87
C THR A 209 28.03 2.79 8.01
N GLY A 210 28.97 2.37 8.86
CA GLY A 210 28.73 1.46 9.98
C GLY A 210 29.75 0.32 10.05
N GLU A 211 29.73 -0.40 11.17
CA GLU A 211 30.56 -1.59 11.36
C GLU A 211 30.06 -2.75 10.50
N ASN A 212 30.99 -3.42 9.78
CA ASN A 212 30.71 -4.55 8.88
C ASN A 212 29.66 -4.26 7.79
N THR A 213 29.37 -2.99 7.49
CA THR A 213 28.45 -2.60 6.42
C THR A 213 29.03 -2.97 5.06
N LEU A 214 28.26 -3.65 4.19
CA LEU A 214 28.73 -4.15 2.88
C LEU A 214 30.02 -5.00 2.95
N ARG A 215 30.29 -5.66 4.08
CA ARG A 215 31.59 -6.31 4.37
C ARG A 215 32.01 -7.34 3.32
N ALA A 216 31.07 -8.12 2.78
CA ALA A 216 31.34 -9.19 1.83
C ALA A 216 31.21 -8.78 0.36
N ASN A 217 30.91 -7.50 0.06
CA ASN A 217 30.72 -7.03 -1.32
C ASN A 217 31.98 -7.29 -2.12
N THR A 218 31.91 -7.93 -3.27
CA THR A 218 33.09 -8.19 -4.12
C THR A 218 33.04 -7.31 -5.37
N THR A 219 32.01 -7.48 -6.19
CA THR A 219 31.86 -6.76 -7.46
C THR A 219 30.61 -5.89 -7.55
N GLY A 220 29.72 -5.97 -6.55
CA GLY A 220 28.49 -5.18 -6.54
C GLY A 220 28.75 -3.67 -6.52
N GLY A 221 28.00 -2.91 -7.29
CA GLY A 221 28.12 -1.45 -7.42
C GLY A 221 26.83 -0.71 -7.12
N ALA A 222 26.94 0.62 -6.96
CA ALA A 222 25.82 1.53 -6.72
C ALA A 222 24.96 1.17 -5.49
N ASN A 223 25.53 0.53 -4.46
CA ASN A 223 24.81 0.22 -3.22
C ASN A 223 24.98 1.35 -2.20
N THR A 224 23.91 1.69 -1.47
CA THR A 224 23.92 2.62 -0.34
C THR A 224 23.51 1.88 0.92
N ALA A 225 24.37 1.84 1.92
CA ALA A 225 24.16 1.11 3.16
C ALA A 225 24.57 1.96 4.37
N THR A 226 23.63 2.16 5.30
CA THR A 226 23.86 2.91 6.55
C THR A 226 23.28 2.14 7.73
N GLY A 227 24.14 1.75 8.67
CA GLY A 227 23.79 0.94 9.83
C GLY A 227 24.73 -0.23 10.02
N ALA A 228 24.90 -0.67 11.27
CA ALA A 228 25.74 -1.81 11.59
C ALA A 228 25.21 -3.08 10.90
N SER A 229 26.10 -3.76 10.17
CA SER A 229 25.79 -4.98 9.40
C SER A 229 24.68 -4.83 8.35
N ALA A 230 24.39 -3.59 7.90
CA ALA A 230 23.53 -3.37 6.75
C ALA A 230 24.21 -3.90 5.47
N LEU A 231 23.49 -4.68 4.67
CA LEU A 231 24.04 -5.38 3.48
C LEU A 231 25.33 -6.18 3.75
N GLU A 232 25.52 -6.71 4.97
CA GLU A 232 26.79 -7.34 5.39
C GLU A 232 27.29 -8.41 4.41
N PHE A 233 26.40 -9.29 3.92
CA PHE A 233 26.75 -10.41 3.05
C PHE A 233 26.45 -10.18 1.56
N ASN A 234 26.24 -8.94 1.11
CA ASN A 234 26.15 -8.62 -0.32
C ASN A 234 27.42 -9.07 -1.01
N THR A 235 27.33 -9.83 -2.09
CA THR A 235 28.50 -10.27 -2.87
C THR A 235 28.53 -9.55 -4.21
N THR A 236 27.47 -9.70 -5.01
CA THR A 236 27.38 -9.14 -6.37
C THR A 236 26.08 -8.37 -6.64
N GLY A 237 25.25 -8.16 -5.62
CA GLY A 237 24.04 -7.34 -5.72
C GLY A 237 24.37 -5.87 -6.00
N ASP A 238 23.61 -5.25 -6.90
CA ASP A 238 23.79 -3.88 -7.37
C ASP A 238 22.57 -3.02 -7.05
N GLY A 239 22.78 -1.73 -6.82
CA GLY A 239 21.68 -0.76 -6.71
C GLY A 239 20.79 -0.90 -5.47
N ASN A 240 21.26 -1.51 -4.40
CA ASN A 240 20.49 -1.68 -3.18
C ASN A 240 20.64 -0.48 -2.22
N THR A 241 19.55 -0.10 -1.56
CA THR A 241 19.52 0.89 -0.48
C THR A 241 19.12 0.21 0.82
N ALA A 242 19.98 0.26 1.84
CA ALA A 242 19.75 -0.35 3.15
C ALA A 242 20.03 0.67 4.26
N THR A 243 19.01 1.09 4.99
CA THR A 243 19.12 2.05 6.09
C THR A 243 18.52 1.45 7.34
N GLY A 244 19.36 1.13 8.32
CA GLY A 244 18.97 0.45 9.56
C GLY A 244 19.98 -0.62 9.97
N MET A 245 20.00 -0.98 11.26
CA MET A 245 20.80 -2.12 11.70
C MET A 245 20.27 -3.40 11.04
N ARG A 246 21.17 -4.21 10.48
CA ARG A 246 20.84 -5.47 9.78
C ARG A 246 19.82 -5.36 8.63
N ALA A 247 19.55 -4.17 8.10
CA ALA A 247 18.75 -4.01 6.89
C ALA A 247 19.43 -4.75 5.72
N LEU A 248 18.70 -5.61 5.01
CA LEU A 248 19.23 -6.45 3.92
C LEU A 248 20.48 -7.28 4.30
N SER A 249 20.62 -7.69 5.57
CA SER A 249 21.90 -8.21 6.10
C SER A 249 22.48 -9.41 5.33
N ILE A 250 21.64 -10.31 4.81
CA ILE A 250 22.08 -11.52 4.10
C ILE A 250 21.84 -11.49 2.58
N ASN A 251 21.60 -10.31 1.99
CA ASN A 251 21.47 -10.18 0.53
C ASN A 251 22.76 -10.64 -0.10
N THR A 252 22.77 -11.61 -1.01
CA THR A 252 23.96 -12.08 -1.70
C THR A 252 24.03 -11.46 -3.10
N THR A 253 23.01 -11.70 -3.92
CA THR A 253 22.97 -11.25 -5.32
C THR A 253 21.74 -10.43 -5.68
N GLY A 254 20.81 -10.22 -4.73
CA GLY A 254 19.61 -9.40 -4.96
C GLY A 254 19.95 -7.96 -5.32
N ARG A 255 19.16 -7.35 -6.21
CA ARG A 255 19.42 -6.03 -6.79
C ARG A 255 18.24 -5.10 -6.60
N PHE A 256 18.48 -3.79 -6.58
CA PHE A 256 17.43 -2.75 -6.55
C PHE A 256 16.47 -2.81 -5.35
N ASN A 257 16.89 -3.43 -4.24
CA ASN A 257 16.07 -3.44 -3.03
C ASN A 257 16.21 -2.14 -2.26
N THR A 258 15.12 -1.66 -1.68
CA THR A 258 15.08 -0.57 -0.72
C THR A 258 14.57 -1.11 0.61
N ALA A 259 15.43 -1.09 1.63
CA ALA A 259 15.11 -1.52 2.98
C ALA A 259 15.39 -0.38 3.96
N THR A 260 14.34 0.13 4.60
CA THR A 260 14.44 1.21 5.58
C THR A 260 13.79 0.76 6.88
N GLY A 261 14.61 0.50 7.90
CA GLY A 261 14.18 -0.01 9.21
C GLY A 261 15.14 -1.05 9.77
N ASP A 262 15.13 -1.23 11.09
CA ASP A 262 15.88 -2.33 11.72
C ASP A 262 15.35 -3.67 11.22
N ALA A 263 16.27 -4.52 10.75
CA ALA A 263 15.99 -5.84 10.18
C ALA A 263 14.97 -5.86 9.01
N ALA A 264 14.72 -4.73 8.34
CA ALA A 264 13.89 -4.72 7.13
C ALA A 264 14.58 -5.53 6.03
N LEU A 265 13.85 -6.45 5.39
CA LEU A 265 14.41 -7.42 4.43
C LEU A 265 15.64 -8.20 4.95
N ALA A 266 15.76 -8.41 6.27
CA ALA A 266 16.97 -8.96 6.88
C ALA A 266 17.42 -10.30 6.29
N SER A 267 16.46 -11.14 5.88
CA SER A 267 16.70 -12.48 5.35
C SER A 267 16.81 -12.55 3.83
N ASN A 268 16.71 -11.43 3.11
CA ASN A 268 16.68 -11.45 1.64
C ASN A 268 18.05 -11.92 1.14
N THR A 269 18.11 -12.92 0.26
CA THR A 269 19.34 -13.46 -0.32
C THR A 269 19.46 -13.05 -1.79
N THR A 270 18.51 -13.44 -2.63
CA THR A 270 18.56 -13.17 -4.09
C THR A 270 17.39 -12.35 -4.60
N GLY A 271 16.39 -12.07 -3.76
CA GLY A 271 15.23 -11.25 -4.13
C GLY A 271 15.62 -9.84 -4.54
N GLY A 272 14.99 -9.30 -5.58
CA GLY A 272 15.30 -7.97 -6.13
C GLY A 272 14.09 -7.04 -6.13
N ALA A 273 14.34 -5.73 -6.26
CA ALA A 273 13.32 -4.70 -6.42
C ALA A 273 12.25 -4.65 -5.30
N ASN A 274 12.55 -5.18 -4.11
CA ASN A 274 11.64 -5.04 -2.97
C ASN A 274 11.76 -3.65 -2.34
N THR A 275 10.64 -3.11 -1.87
CA THR A 275 10.56 -1.91 -1.03
C THR A 275 9.99 -2.32 0.32
N ALA A 276 10.82 -2.34 1.35
CA ALA A 276 10.43 -2.58 2.73
C ALA A 276 10.70 -1.32 3.55
N THR A 277 9.62 -0.71 4.04
CA THR A 277 9.70 0.48 4.89
C THR A 277 9.00 0.19 6.20
N GLY A 278 9.79 0.03 7.26
CA GLY A 278 9.34 -0.39 8.58
C GLY A 278 10.32 -1.37 9.22
N SER A 279 10.44 -1.34 10.55
CA SER A 279 11.20 -2.38 11.25
C SER A 279 10.53 -3.73 11.05
N ALA A 280 11.36 -4.74 10.77
CA ALA A 280 10.96 -6.09 10.42
C ALA A 280 10.03 -6.23 9.19
N ALA A 281 9.81 -5.16 8.40
CA ALA A 281 9.05 -5.25 7.16
C ALA A 281 9.76 -6.23 6.21
N LEU A 282 9.03 -7.24 5.72
CA LEU A 282 9.57 -8.35 4.93
C LEU A 282 10.79 -9.05 5.57
N ALA A 283 10.90 -9.06 6.90
CA ALA A 283 12.11 -9.57 7.59
C ALA A 283 12.48 -11.00 7.20
N ARG A 284 11.48 -11.84 6.91
CA ARG A 284 11.67 -13.26 6.56
C ARG A 284 11.75 -13.49 5.06
N ASN A 285 11.64 -12.46 4.22
CA ASN A 285 11.73 -12.61 2.76
C ASN A 285 13.15 -13.04 2.40
N THR A 286 13.30 -14.07 1.57
CA THR A 286 14.56 -14.69 1.17
C THR A 286 14.80 -14.47 -0.33
N THR A 287 13.95 -15.02 -1.19
CA THR A 287 14.11 -14.92 -2.65
C THR A 287 13.02 -14.09 -3.32
N GLY A 288 11.99 -13.67 -2.59
CA GLY A 288 10.87 -12.90 -3.13
C GLY A 288 11.29 -11.53 -3.64
N ALA A 289 10.70 -11.07 -4.73
CA ALA A 289 11.07 -9.85 -5.44
C ALA A 289 9.88 -8.90 -5.61
N ASN A 290 10.12 -7.62 -5.88
CA ASN A 290 9.10 -6.59 -6.16
C ASN A 290 8.03 -6.40 -5.06
N ASN A 291 8.25 -6.86 -3.84
CA ASN A 291 7.28 -6.66 -2.77
C ASN A 291 7.32 -5.21 -2.27
N ILE A 292 6.16 -4.64 -1.99
CA ILE A 292 5.97 -3.40 -1.27
C ILE A 292 5.42 -3.76 0.09
N ALA A 293 6.23 -3.61 1.11
CA ALA A 293 5.79 -3.70 2.49
C ALA A 293 5.98 -2.36 3.17
N MET A 294 4.88 -1.82 3.70
CA MET A 294 4.88 -0.54 4.38
C MET A 294 4.19 -0.68 5.73
N GLY A 295 4.99 -0.60 6.80
CA GLY A 295 4.55 -0.75 8.19
C GLY A 295 5.53 -1.60 9.02
N PHE A 296 5.50 -1.41 10.34
CA PHE A 296 6.19 -2.30 11.28
C PHE A 296 5.62 -3.72 11.12
N GLY A 297 6.47 -4.72 10.90
CA GLY A 297 6.02 -6.10 10.70
C GLY A 297 5.20 -6.34 9.42
N ALA A 298 5.07 -5.34 8.53
CA ALA A 298 4.30 -5.51 7.30
C ALA A 298 4.90 -6.63 6.44
N GLY A 299 4.08 -7.65 6.16
CA GLY A 299 4.49 -8.82 5.41
C GLY A 299 5.69 -9.52 6.03
N ASP A 300 5.89 -9.45 7.35
CA ASP A 300 7.03 -10.12 7.99
C ASP A 300 6.92 -11.65 7.85
N ASN A 301 5.72 -12.16 7.59
CA ASN A 301 5.48 -13.55 7.24
C ASN A 301 5.89 -13.91 5.80
N VAL A 302 6.09 -12.94 4.91
CA VAL A 302 6.49 -13.19 3.52
C VAL A 302 7.91 -13.77 3.48
N THR A 303 8.08 -14.94 2.88
CA THR A 303 9.35 -15.70 2.84
C THR A 303 9.93 -15.81 1.44
N VAL A 304 9.13 -16.14 0.43
CA VAL A 304 9.57 -16.27 -0.97
C VAL A 304 8.62 -15.57 -1.95
N GLY A 305 7.49 -15.07 -1.42
CA GLY A 305 6.45 -14.39 -2.17
C GLY A 305 6.95 -13.09 -2.80
N SER A 306 6.46 -12.76 -4.00
CA SER A 306 6.88 -11.61 -4.81
C SER A 306 5.70 -10.70 -5.14
N ASN A 307 5.94 -9.45 -5.52
CA ASN A 307 4.93 -8.47 -5.93
C ASN A 307 3.79 -8.23 -4.92
N ASN A 308 3.97 -8.58 -3.65
CA ASN A 308 2.94 -8.33 -2.64
C ASN A 308 2.90 -6.85 -2.29
N ILE A 309 1.71 -6.31 -2.09
CA ILE A 309 1.48 -4.98 -1.54
C ILE A 309 0.86 -5.19 -0.16
N VAL A 310 1.72 -5.23 0.84
CA VAL A 310 1.32 -5.41 2.22
C VAL A 310 1.47 -4.07 2.90
N ILE A 311 0.33 -3.45 3.14
CA ILE A 311 0.28 -2.11 3.70
C ILE A 311 -0.50 -2.19 4.99
N GLY A 312 0.20 -1.93 6.09
CA GLY A 312 -0.38 -1.89 7.43
C GLY A 312 0.58 -2.39 8.51
N PHE A 313 0.24 -2.08 9.76
CA PHE A 313 0.96 -2.55 10.94
C PHE A 313 0.69 -4.03 11.16
N ASP A 314 1.75 -4.84 11.24
CA ASP A 314 1.68 -6.27 11.53
C ASP A 314 0.66 -7.00 10.65
N ILE A 315 0.49 -6.47 9.43
CA ILE A 315 -0.37 -7.08 8.43
C ILE A 315 0.48 -8.14 7.79
N ASP A 316 0.08 -9.36 8.07
CA ASP A 316 0.52 -10.49 7.31
C ASP A 316 -0.02 -10.40 5.91
N ALA A 317 0.82 -10.75 4.95
CA ALA A 317 0.27 -11.22 3.70
C ALA A 317 -0.59 -12.46 4.03
N PRO A 318 -1.76 -12.65 3.40
CA PRO A 318 -2.62 -13.81 3.63
C PRO A 318 -1.89 -15.16 3.55
N SER A 319 -0.77 -15.20 2.83
CA SER A 319 0.16 -16.32 2.77
C SER A 319 1.62 -15.87 2.73
N ALA A 320 2.44 -16.53 3.55
CA ALA A 320 3.89 -16.35 3.64
C ALA A 320 4.66 -16.59 2.34
N ALA A 321 4.29 -17.58 1.54
CA ALA A 321 4.92 -17.84 0.23
C ALA A 321 4.14 -17.19 -0.92
N GLY A 322 2.98 -16.60 -0.64
CA GLY A 322 2.07 -16.03 -1.63
C GLY A 322 2.65 -14.79 -2.29
N SER A 323 2.30 -14.57 -3.56
CA SER A 323 2.74 -13.44 -4.37
C SER A 323 1.54 -12.62 -4.82
N ASN A 324 1.75 -11.34 -5.18
CA ASN A 324 0.71 -10.43 -5.69
C ASN A 324 -0.45 -10.19 -4.72
N GLN A 325 -0.22 -10.34 -3.42
CA GLN A 325 -1.25 -10.14 -2.42
C GLN A 325 -1.36 -8.66 -2.11
N LEU A 326 -2.52 -8.08 -2.40
CA LEU A 326 -2.88 -6.75 -1.92
C LEU A 326 -3.57 -6.91 -0.58
N THR A 327 -2.82 -6.63 0.46
CA THR A 327 -3.36 -6.59 1.81
C THR A 327 -3.21 -5.19 2.30
N ILE A 328 -4.26 -4.43 1.99
CA ILE A 328 -4.55 -3.20 2.70
C ILE A 328 -5.46 -3.62 3.83
N GLY A 329 -4.85 -4.00 4.96
CA GLY A 329 -5.55 -4.38 6.18
C GLY A 329 -6.76 -5.31 5.99
N ASN A 330 -6.63 -6.44 5.27
CA ASN A 330 -7.63 -7.52 5.12
C ASN A 330 -9.04 -7.13 4.58
N LEU A 331 -9.19 -6.01 3.86
CA LEU A 331 -10.52 -5.39 3.73
C LEU A 331 -11.05 -5.13 2.30
N ILE A 332 -10.21 -4.96 1.27
CA ILE A 332 -10.65 -4.37 -0.02
C ILE A 332 -10.40 -5.31 -1.21
N PHE A 333 -11.45 -5.69 -1.97
CA PHE A 333 -11.40 -6.45 -3.24
C PHE A 333 -11.79 -5.56 -4.44
N GLY A 334 -11.18 -5.73 -5.62
CA GLY A 334 -11.50 -5.01 -6.87
C GLY A 334 -11.81 -6.00 -7.99
N THR A 335 -12.90 -5.89 -8.78
CA THR A 335 -13.15 -6.71 -9.99
C THR A 335 -13.40 -5.91 -11.28
N GLY A 336 -12.34 -5.55 -12.00
CA GLY A 336 -12.41 -4.92 -13.32
C GLY A 336 -12.07 -3.43 -13.33
N VAL A 337 -11.47 -2.92 -12.24
CA VAL A 337 -10.93 -1.54 -12.06
C VAL A 337 -9.77 -1.25 -13.07
N ASP A 338 -10.12 -0.99 -14.33
CA ASP A 338 -9.28 -0.87 -15.54
C ASP A 338 -9.13 0.55 -16.12
N GLY A 339 -9.37 1.59 -15.32
CA GLY A 339 -9.31 2.98 -15.77
C GLY A 339 -7.87 3.46 -16.00
N THR A 340 -7.63 4.21 -17.07
CA THR A 340 -6.32 4.76 -17.42
C THR A 340 -6.44 6.18 -17.96
N GLY A 341 -5.61 7.11 -17.47
CA GLY A 341 -5.65 8.50 -17.93
C GLY A 341 -7.04 9.13 -17.72
N THR A 342 -7.76 9.42 -18.82
CA THR A 342 -9.15 9.92 -18.78
C THR A 342 -10.20 8.86 -19.13
N THR A 343 -9.82 7.64 -19.52
CA THR A 343 -10.77 6.55 -19.81
C THR A 343 -11.14 5.86 -18.51
N LEU A 344 -12.42 5.94 -18.14
CA LEU A 344 -12.93 5.38 -16.90
C LEU A 344 -13.03 3.86 -16.95
N SER A 345 -12.82 3.25 -15.79
CA SER A 345 -12.96 1.82 -15.62
C SER A 345 -14.40 1.34 -15.78
N THR A 346 -14.60 0.14 -16.33
CA THR A 346 -15.87 -0.58 -16.28
C THR A 346 -15.86 -1.72 -15.23
N GLY A 347 -15.17 -1.55 -14.11
CA GLY A 347 -14.99 -2.56 -13.07
C GLY A 347 -15.91 -2.54 -11.87
N GLY A 348 -16.14 -3.73 -11.33
CA GLY A 348 -16.46 -4.07 -9.95
C GLY A 348 -15.41 -3.69 -8.91
N VAL A 349 -15.84 -3.49 -7.67
CA VAL A 349 -15.04 -3.54 -6.43
C VAL A 349 -15.81 -4.39 -5.44
N GLY A 350 -15.17 -5.43 -4.89
CA GLY A 350 -15.74 -6.28 -3.85
C GLY A 350 -15.28 -5.86 -2.46
N ILE A 351 -16.14 -5.85 -1.46
CA ILE A 351 -15.70 -5.68 -0.06
C ILE A 351 -16.27 -6.87 0.71
N GLY A 352 -15.46 -7.57 1.50
CA GLY A 352 -15.90 -8.78 2.21
C GLY A 352 -16.41 -9.92 1.31
N THR A 353 -16.28 -9.78 -0.02
CA THR A 353 -16.69 -10.76 -1.01
C THR A 353 -15.67 -10.88 -2.10
N THR A 354 -15.56 -12.10 -2.58
CA THR A 354 -14.69 -12.46 -3.70
C THR A 354 -15.45 -12.60 -5.01
N THR A 355 -16.80 -12.61 -5.01
CA THR A 355 -17.62 -12.72 -6.24
C THR A 355 -18.51 -11.49 -6.49
N PRO A 356 -17.94 -10.29 -6.67
CA PRO A 356 -18.69 -9.09 -7.01
C PRO A 356 -19.51 -9.23 -8.32
N THR A 357 -20.87 -9.22 -8.27
CA THR A 357 -21.78 -9.33 -9.44
C THR A 357 -22.19 -7.95 -10.00
N ALA A 358 -21.55 -6.88 -9.50
CA ALA A 358 -21.78 -5.48 -9.86
C ALA A 358 -20.47 -4.64 -9.80
N LYS A 359 -20.53 -3.40 -10.33
CA LYS A 359 -19.42 -2.40 -10.30
C LYS A 359 -18.93 -2.07 -8.87
N LEU A 360 -19.76 -2.33 -7.88
CA LEU A 360 -19.40 -2.47 -6.47
C LEU A 360 -20.34 -3.54 -5.91
N HIS A 361 -19.83 -4.71 -5.52
CA HIS A 361 -20.65 -5.75 -4.87
C HIS A 361 -19.96 -6.15 -3.58
N VAL A 362 -20.61 -5.87 -2.47
CA VAL A 362 -20.11 -6.14 -1.15
C VAL A 362 -20.90 -7.34 -0.62
N VAL A 363 -20.24 -8.35 -0.07
CA VAL A 363 -20.89 -9.45 0.68
C VAL A 363 -20.43 -9.36 2.11
N GLN A 364 -21.35 -9.67 2.99
CA GLN A 364 -21.18 -9.49 4.40
C GLN A 364 -21.57 -10.79 5.11
N GLU A 365 -20.65 -11.29 5.91
CA GLU A 365 -20.83 -12.46 6.77
C GLU A 365 -20.92 -11.92 8.22
N GLY A 366 -22.13 -11.54 8.69
CA GLY A 366 -22.34 -11.00 10.05
C GLY A 366 -23.63 -10.17 10.22
N PRO A 367 -23.76 -9.31 11.25
CA PRO A 367 -24.97 -8.50 11.48
C PRO A 367 -25.01 -7.10 10.82
N ALA A 368 -23.88 -6.59 10.32
CA ALA A 368 -23.78 -5.33 9.59
C ALA A 368 -24.40 -5.41 8.17
N PRO A 369 -24.60 -4.31 7.42
CA PRO A 369 -25.11 -4.39 6.05
C PRO A 369 -24.01 -4.66 5.03
N ALA A 370 -24.40 -5.30 3.93
CA ALA A 370 -23.50 -5.59 2.82
C ALA A 370 -23.19 -4.30 2.04
N LEU A 371 -24.19 -3.55 1.58
CA LEU A 371 -23.96 -2.28 0.90
C LEU A 371 -24.66 -1.16 1.67
N TRP A 372 -23.90 -0.11 2.01
CA TRP A 372 -24.37 1.09 2.68
C TRP A 372 -24.06 2.29 1.78
N VAL A 373 -25.09 2.87 1.16
CA VAL A 373 -24.94 4.06 0.32
C VAL A 373 -25.71 5.19 0.98
N ASP A 374 -24.95 6.15 1.50
CA ASP A 374 -25.43 7.39 2.09
C ASP A 374 -25.55 8.47 1.01
N ASP A 375 -26.63 9.25 1.02
CA ASP A 375 -26.70 10.46 0.21
C ASP A 375 -25.88 11.62 0.82
N THR A 376 -25.63 11.53 2.12
CA THR A 376 -24.85 12.45 2.96
C THR A 376 -24.35 11.68 4.19
N ALA A 377 -23.14 11.97 4.67
CA ALA A 377 -22.52 11.20 5.74
C ALA A 377 -23.42 11.09 6.99
N GLY A 378 -23.80 9.87 7.38
CA GLY A 378 -24.65 9.63 8.56
C GLY A 378 -26.16 9.62 8.26
N ASP A 379 -26.54 9.38 7.01
CA ASP A 379 -27.94 9.21 6.60
C ASP A 379 -28.60 8.04 7.37
N THR A 380 -29.74 8.34 7.99
CA THR A 380 -30.53 7.39 8.79
C THR A 380 -31.64 6.72 7.98
N THR A 381 -31.77 7.13 6.72
CA THR A 381 -32.71 6.64 5.72
C THR A 381 -32.01 6.13 4.45
N PRO A 382 -30.88 5.39 4.57
CA PRO A 382 -30.03 5.04 3.44
C PRO A 382 -30.67 4.01 2.50
N PHE A 383 -30.04 3.84 1.34
CA PHE A 383 -30.21 2.63 0.55
C PHE A 383 -29.36 1.51 1.18
N ILE A 384 -30.01 0.43 1.62
CA ILE A 384 -29.31 -0.72 2.19
C ILE A 384 -29.77 -2.04 1.61
N VAL A 385 -28.84 -2.99 1.61
CA VAL A 385 -29.11 -4.41 1.42
C VAL A 385 -28.66 -5.14 2.68
N THR A 386 -29.62 -5.71 3.43
CA THR A 386 -29.33 -6.47 4.64
C THR A 386 -28.81 -7.87 4.33
N ALA A 387 -28.21 -8.54 5.32
CA ALA A 387 -27.73 -9.93 5.20
C ALA A 387 -28.82 -10.93 4.75
N VAL A 388 -30.10 -10.63 5.03
CA VAL A 388 -31.25 -11.43 4.59
C VAL A 388 -31.83 -10.98 3.24
N GLY A 389 -31.15 -10.09 2.52
CA GLY A 389 -31.51 -9.64 1.18
C GLY A 389 -32.67 -8.65 1.12
N SER A 390 -33.09 -8.08 2.26
CA SER A 390 -34.15 -7.06 2.27
C SER A 390 -33.58 -5.72 1.83
N VAL A 391 -34.26 -5.08 0.88
CA VAL A 391 -33.90 -3.78 0.33
C VAL A 391 -34.70 -2.70 1.05
N GLY A 392 -33.99 -1.88 1.82
CA GLY A 392 -34.52 -0.69 2.45
C GLY A 392 -34.29 0.52 1.55
N ILE A 393 -35.35 1.29 1.27
CA ILE A 393 -35.23 2.62 0.67
C ILE A 393 -35.89 3.59 1.64
N GLY A 394 -35.09 4.48 2.22
CA GLY A 394 -35.56 5.36 3.26
C GLY A 394 -35.59 4.70 4.65
N THR A 395 -34.93 3.55 4.85
CA THR A 395 -35.00 2.78 6.11
C THR A 395 -33.83 1.80 6.29
N THR A 396 -33.31 1.69 7.52
CA THR A 396 -32.24 0.76 7.90
C THR A 396 -32.73 -0.60 8.40
N ALA A 397 -34.04 -0.75 8.64
CA ALA A 397 -34.65 -1.97 9.18
C ALA A 397 -35.87 -2.40 8.35
N PRO A 398 -35.67 -2.78 7.08
CA PRO A 398 -36.76 -3.25 6.23
C PRO A 398 -37.43 -4.50 6.85
N LEU A 399 -38.72 -4.39 7.18
CA LEU A 399 -39.54 -5.50 7.70
C LEU A 399 -40.08 -6.42 6.59
N ASN A 400 -39.90 -6.00 5.33
CA ASN A 400 -40.33 -6.71 4.13
C ASN A 400 -39.19 -6.72 3.11
N THR A 401 -39.23 -7.65 2.15
CA THR A 401 -38.18 -7.81 1.12
C THR A 401 -37.90 -6.54 0.33
N LEU A 402 -38.95 -5.75 0.02
CA LEU A 402 -38.82 -4.37 -0.46
C LEU A 402 -39.67 -3.49 0.44
N HIS A 403 -39.01 -2.67 1.25
CA HIS A 403 -39.69 -1.69 2.10
C HIS A 403 -39.42 -0.29 1.54
N VAL A 404 -40.45 0.29 0.92
CA VAL A 404 -40.42 1.68 0.44
C VAL A 404 -41.14 2.53 1.47
N HIS A 405 -40.36 3.32 2.21
CA HIS A 405 -40.86 4.23 3.22
C HIS A 405 -40.69 5.67 2.73
N SER A 406 -41.72 6.50 2.95
CA SER A 406 -41.67 7.93 2.69
C SER A 406 -41.93 8.66 4.00
N ALA A 407 -40.90 9.31 4.54
CA ALA A 407 -41.03 10.13 5.74
C ALA A 407 -41.68 11.51 5.46
N GLY A 408 -41.86 11.89 4.17
CA GLY A 408 -42.18 13.26 3.73
C GLY A 408 -43.60 13.51 3.21
N GLY A 409 -44.58 12.67 3.56
CA GLY A 409 -46.01 12.93 3.23
C GLY A 409 -46.43 12.67 1.78
N VAL A 410 -45.51 12.20 0.93
CA VAL A 410 -45.83 11.68 -0.41
C VAL A 410 -46.08 10.19 -0.31
N ALA A 411 -47.20 9.72 -0.85
CA ALA A 411 -47.56 8.31 -0.82
C ALA A 411 -46.52 7.46 -1.58
N PRO A 412 -45.99 6.38 -0.97
CA PRO A 412 -45.10 5.47 -1.67
C PRO A 412 -45.87 4.77 -2.80
N ARG A 413 -45.31 4.81 -4.01
CA ARG A 413 -45.91 4.20 -5.21
C ARG A 413 -44.84 3.44 -5.97
N LEU A 414 -45.24 2.29 -6.51
CA LEU A 414 -44.51 1.56 -7.52
C LEU A 414 -45.16 1.84 -8.88
N ARG A 415 -44.41 2.45 -9.79
CA ARG A 415 -44.90 2.92 -11.09
C ARG A 415 -44.37 2.06 -12.22
N PHE A 416 -45.24 1.69 -13.16
CA PHE A 416 -44.93 0.87 -14.32
C PHE A 416 -45.25 1.66 -15.59
N THR A 417 -44.25 1.88 -16.43
CA THR A 417 -44.37 2.61 -17.71
C THR A 417 -43.67 1.80 -18.80
N ASN A 418 -43.97 2.07 -20.07
CA ASN A 418 -43.33 1.38 -21.18
C ASN A 418 -43.04 2.34 -22.36
N PRO A 419 -42.15 1.97 -23.30
CA PRO A 419 -41.78 2.86 -24.41
C PRO A 419 -42.91 3.16 -25.41
N VAL A 420 -43.95 2.32 -25.47
CA VAL A 420 -45.10 2.52 -26.37
C VAL A 420 -46.01 3.64 -25.87
N THR A 421 -46.09 3.82 -24.56
CA THR A 421 -47.01 4.78 -23.93
C THR A 421 -46.30 5.98 -23.30
N GLY A 422 -45.01 5.88 -23.02
CA GLY A 422 -44.20 6.98 -22.48
C GLY A 422 -44.04 6.91 -20.95
N ALA A 423 -43.51 7.98 -20.37
CA ALA A 423 -43.26 8.11 -18.92
C ALA A 423 -43.88 9.38 -18.31
N GLY A 424 -44.76 10.07 -19.05
CA GLY A 424 -45.50 11.24 -18.60
C GLY A 424 -46.57 10.89 -17.56
N GLY A 425 -47.09 11.87 -16.83
CA GLY A 425 -47.97 11.64 -15.65
C GLY A 425 -49.24 10.83 -15.89
N ALA A 426 -49.73 10.74 -17.13
CA ALA A 426 -50.90 9.97 -17.54
C ALA A 426 -50.55 8.61 -18.16
N ASP A 427 -49.27 8.27 -18.20
CA ASP A 427 -48.78 7.06 -18.86
C ASP A 427 -48.53 5.97 -17.83
N GLY A 428 -48.86 4.74 -18.21
CA GLY A 428 -48.62 3.54 -17.46
C GLY A 428 -49.68 3.20 -16.41
N ALA A 429 -49.25 2.43 -15.43
CA ALA A 429 -50.05 1.96 -14.32
C ALA A 429 -49.25 2.12 -13.03
N TRP A 430 -49.95 2.20 -11.89
CA TRP A 430 -49.27 2.25 -10.60
C TRP A 430 -50.00 1.44 -9.55
N LEU A 431 -49.19 0.92 -8.62
CA LEU A 431 -49.58 0.19 -7.44
C LEU A 431 -49.01 0.95 -6.24
N GLY A 432 -49.85 1.19 -5.25
CA GLY A 432 -49.37 1.81 -4.02
C GLY A 432 -50.49 2.51 -3.30
N GLN A 433 -50.07 3.38 -2.41
CA GLN A 433 -51.00 4.17 -1.64
C GLN A 433 -51.57 5.29 -2.52
N GLY A 434 -52.90 5.39 -2.53
CA GLY A 434 -53.64 6.54 -3.05
C GLY A 434 -53.02 7.84 -2.57
N GLY A 435 -53.12 8.91 -3.37
CA GLY A 435 -52.86 10.25 -2.81
C GLY A 435 -53.67 10.39 -1.54
N PRO A 436 -53.17 11.09 -0.50
CA PRO A 436 -53.77 11.06 0.83
C PRO A 436 -55.27 11.20 0.69
N GLY A 437 -56.00 10.10 0.93
CA GLY A 437 -57.43 10.19 1.13
C GLY A 437 -57.59 11.29 2.18
N GLY A 438 -58.51 12.23 1.95
CA GLY A 438 -58.61 13.45 2.74
C GLY A 438 -58.40 13.21 4.26
N PRO A 439 -57.94 14.22 4.99
CA PRO A 439 -57.39 14.09 6.35
C PRO A 439 -58.17 13.09 7.22
N GLY A 440 -57.48 12.03 7.66
CA GLY A 440 -58.05 10.98 8.52
C GLY A 440 -58.42 9.67 7.80
N LEU A 441 -58.34 9.61 6.48
CA LEU A 441 -58.51 8.37 5.74
C LEU A 441 -57.17 7.65 5.58
N LEU A 442 -57.14 6.35 5.88
CA LEU A 442 -56.02 5.51 5.48
C LEU A 442 -55.91 5.57 3.96
N PRO A 443 -54.70 5.76 3.39
CA PRO A 443 -54.56 5.80 1.95
C PRO A 443 -55.01 4.45 1.38
N ASP A 444 -55.99 4.48 0.49
CA ASP A 444 -56.49 3.29 -0.17
C ASP A 444 -55.36 2.62 -0.95
N PHE A 445 -55.35 1.29 -0.97
CA PHE A 445 -54.55 0.56 -1.93
C PHE A 445 -55.26 0.62 -3.27
N VAL A 446 -54.60 1.18 -4.27
CA VAL A 446 -55.20 1.37 -5.59
C VAL A 446 -54.38 0.70 -6.68
N LEU A 447 -55.08 0.10 -7.64
CA LEU A 447 -54.53 -0.38 -8.91
C LEU A 447 -55.15 0.45 -10.04
N TRP A 448 -54.34 1.27 -10.69
CA TRP A 448 -54.79 2.19 -11.73
C TRP A 448 -54.09 1.90 -13.05
N ASN A 449 -54.87 1.83 -14.13
CA ASN A 449 -54.35 1.95 -15.49
C ASN A 449 -54.71 3.33 -16.03
N LEU A 450 -53.70 4.13 -16.35
CA LEU A 450 -53.88 5.52 -16.77
C LEU A 450 -54.12 5.64 -18.29
N GLU A 451 -53.92 4.55 -19.04
CA GLU A 451 -53.94 4.53 -20.50
C GLU A 451 -55.32 4.19 -21.11
N ASN A 452 -56.38 4.16 -20.29
CA ASN A 452 -57.75 3.81 -20.70
C ASN A 452 -57.87 2.45 -21.42
N ALA A 453 -56.87 1.58 -21.26
CA ALA A 453 -56.85 0.22 -21.79
C ALA A 453 -57.40 -0.78 -20.76
N PRO A 454 -57.87 -1.97 -21.17
CA PRO A 454 -58.42 -2.94 -20.24
C PRO A 454 -57.44 -3.41 -19.16
N LEU A 455 -57.86 -3.40 -17.88
CA LEU A 455 -57.21 -4.15 -16.81
C LEU A 455 -57.56 -5.63 -16.94
N ARG A 456 -56.57 -6.50 -17.11
CA ARG A 456 -56.77 -7.94 -17.30
C ARG A 456 -56.22 -8.72 -16.12
N PHE A 457 -57.02 -9.65 -15.61
CA PHE A 457 -56.67 -10.63 -14.58
C PHE A 457 -56.77 -12.02 -15.22
N GLY A 458 -55.73 -12.85 -15.17
CA GLY A 458 -55.72 -14.10 -15.94
C GLY A 458 -54.79 -15.18 -15.40
N THR A 459 -54.92 -16.40 -15.93
CA THR A 459 -54.06 -17.56 -15.62
C THR A 459 -53.70 -18.28 -16.91
N ASN A 460 -52.50 -18.87 -16.98
CA ASN A 460 -51.97 -19.58 -18.16
C ASN A 460 -52.08 -18.76 -19.45
N ASN A 461 -51.67 -17.48 -19.38
CA ASN A 461 -51.75 -16.53 -20.48
C ASN A 461 -53.17 -16.31 -21.07
N THR A 462 -54.21 -16.69 -20.33
CA THR A 462 -55.62 -16.51 -20.71
C THR A 462 -56.31 -15.58 -19.71
N PRO A 463 -56.87 -14.43 -20.14
CA PRO A 463 -57.61 -13.57 -19.24
C PRO A 463 -58.84 -14.30 -18.68
N ARG A 464 -58.94 -14.33 -17.36
CA ARG A 464 -60.04 -14.93 -16.59
C ARG A 464 -61.01 -13.87 -16.09
N MET A 465 -60.55 -12.63 -15.90
CA MET A 465 -61.37 -11.45 -15.67
C MET A 465 -60.76 -10.24 -16.38
N ILE A 466 -61.58 -9.36 -16.94
CA ILE A 466 -61.11 -8.13 -17.60
C ILE A 466 -62.02 -6.99 -17.18
N ILE A 467 -61.47 -5.83 -16.83
CA ILE A 467 -62.18 -4.55 -16.75
C ILE A 467 -61.77 -3.76 -18.00
N THR A 468 -62.66 -3.50 -18.94
CA THR A 468 -62.32 -2.75 -20.16
C THR A 468 -62.08 -1.27 -19.87
N GLY A 469 -61.49 -0.52 -20.80
CA GLY A 469 -61.39 0.95 -20.68
C GLY A 469 -62.76 1.63 -20.49
N GLY A 470 -63.83 1.02 -21.01
CA GLY A 470 -65.21 1.45 -20.77
C GLY A 470 -65.80 0.98 -19.43
N GLY A 471 -65.02 0.33 -18.56
CA GLY A 471 -65.46 -0.15 -17.24
C GLY A 471 -66.28 -1.45 -17.24
N PHE A 472 -66.29 -2.20 -18.34
CA PHE A 472 -67.04 -3.47 -18.43
C PHE A 472 -66.21 -4.61 -17.83
N VAL A 473 -66.81 -5.39 -16.93
CA VAL A 473 -66.17 -6.52 -16.26
C VAL A 473 -66.55 -7.84 -16.94
N GLY A 474 -65.63 -8.46 -17.65
CA GLY A 474 -65.76 -9.84 -18.09
C GLY A 474 -65.13 -10.80 -17.10
N ILE A 475 -65.73 -11.97 -16.86
CA ILE A 475 -65.16 -13.13 -16.16
C ILE A 475 -65.36 -14.35 -17.09
N GLY A 476 -64.28 -15.04 -17.47
CA GLY A 476 -64.32 -16.13 -18.45
C GLY A 476 -64.61 -15.69 -19.90
N THR A 477 -64.68 -14.38 -20.16
CA THR A 477 -64.79 -13.79 -21.50
C THR A 477 -63.83 -12.61 -21.62
N THR A 478 -63.18 -12.47 -22.77
CA THR A 478 -62.29 -11.35 -23.08
C THR A 478 -63.01 -10.17 -23.72
N ASN A 479 -64.26 -10.37 -24.13
CA ASN A 479 -65.11 -9.36 -24.75
C ASN A 479 -66.48 -9.34 -24.03
N PRO A 480 -66.58 -8.69 -22.85
CA PRO A 480 -67.83 -8.59 -22.13
C PRO A 480 -68.82 -7.69 -22.89
N LEU A 481 -70.00 -8.21 -23.19
CA LEU A 481 -71.10 -7.48 -23.83
C LEU A 481 -72.03 -6.81 -22.79
N ALA A 482 -71.76 -6.97 -21.50
CA ALA A 482 -72.52 -6.40 -20.38
C ALA A 482 -71.57 -5.88 -19.28
N ARG A 483 -72.04 -4.97 -18.42
CA ARG A 483 -71.21 -4.35 -17.36
C ARG A 483 -70.53 -5.37 -16.44
N LEU A 484 -71.18 -6.50 -16.18
CA LEU A 484 -70.57 -7.71 -15.63
C LEU A 484 -71.05 -8.91 -16.46
N GLN A 485 -70.12 -9.65 -17.08
CA GLN A 485 -70.44 -10.88 -17.81
C GLN A 485 -69.58 -12.03 -17.30
N VAL A 486 -70.19 -13.12 -16.83
CA VAL A 486 -69.51 -14.34 -16.39
C VAL A 486 -69.80 -15.49 -17.35
N ARG A 487 -68.77 -16.14 -17.91
CA ARG A 487 -68.90 -17.28 -18.83
C ARG A 487 -68.15 -18.49 -18.28
N THR A 488 -68.86 -19.57 -17.94
CA THR A 488 -68.29 -20.82 -17.42
C THR A 488 -68.54 -21.97 -18.39
N GLY A 489 -67.56 -22.86 -18.58
CA GLY A 489 -67.68 -24.05 -19.44
C GLY A 489 -68.47 -25.19 -18.80
N GLY A 490 -69.68 -24.92 -18.30
CA GLY A 490 -70.56 -25.92 -17.67
C GLY A 490 -70.47 -26.04 -16.14
N ALA A 491 -70.04 -25.00 -15.43
CA ALA A 491 -70.08 -24.96 -13.97
C ALA A 491 -71.21 -24.04 -13.47
N THR A 492 -71.98 -24.53 -12.49
CA THR A 492 -72.96 -23.78 -11.71
C THR A 492 -72.35 -22.48 -11.17
N VAL A 493 -72.97 -21.32 -11.45
CA VAL A 493 -72.68 -20.09 -10.70
C VAL A 493 -73.39 -20.23 -9.35
N ALA A 494 -72.78 -20.98 -8.43
CA ALA A 494 -73.26 -21.08 -7.06
C ALA A 494 -72.82 -19.84 -6.29
N GLY A 495 -73.70 -18.83 -6.24
CA GLY A 495 -73.53 -17.64 -5.44
C GLY A 495 -74.86 -16.92 -5.30
N ALA A 496 -75.27 -16.62 -4.07
CA ALA A 496 -76.38 -15.72 -3.85
C ALA A 496 -75.92 -14.32 -4.29
N PHE A 497 -76.54 -13.74 -5.32
CA PHE A 497 -76.38 -12.31 -5.58
C PHE A 497 -77.17 -11.56 -4.50
N GLN A 498 -76.56 -11.40 -3.33
CA GLN A 498 -77.14 -10.67 -2.21
C GLN A 498 -76.97 -9.17 -2.48
N ASN A 499 -78.08 -8.44 -2.49
CA ASN A 499 -78.06 -6.99 -2.39
C ASN A 499 -77.83 -6.66 -0.91
N THR A 500 -76.61 -6.28 -0.54
CA THR A 500 -76.26 -5.95 0.86
C THR A 500 -76.58 -4.49 1.22
N THR A 501 -77.21 -3.73 0.32
CA THR A 501 -77.68 -2.38 0.66
C THR A 501 -78.81 -2.47 1.68
N PRO A 502 -78.73 -1.85 2.87
CA PRO A 502 -79.86 -1.76 3.79
C PRO A 502 -81.01 -1.03 3.09
N GLY A 503 -82.10 -1.75 2.81
CA GLY A 503 -83.27 -1.25 2.04
C GLY A 503 -83.24 -1.56 0.54
N GLY A 504 -82.20 -2.23 0.03
CA GLY A 504 -82.16 -2.69 -1.35
C GLY A 504 -83.07 -3.91 -1.56
N THR A 505 -84.04 -3.81 -2.47
CA THR A 505 -84.84 -4.97 -2.89
C THR A 505 -83.96 -6.04 -3.51
N ALA A 506 -84.41 -7.30 -3.41
CA ALA A 506 -83.77 -8.49 -3.98
C ALA A 506 -83.22 -8.26 -5.40
N LEU A 507 -82.22 -9.06 -5.81
CA LEU A 507 -81.60 -9.07 -7.14
C LEU A 507 -82.60 -8.64 -8.24
N THR A 508 -82.54 -7.36 -8.63
CA THR A 508 -83.46 -6.81 -9.62
C THR A 508 -82.85 -7.03 -11.00
N VAL A 509 -83.21 -8.14 -11.64
CA VAL A 509 -82.81 -8.41 -13.03
C VAL A 509 -83.80 -7.69 -13.94
N GLN A 510 -83.40 -6.54 -14.48
CA GLN A 510 -84.18 -5.87 -15.52
C GLN A 510 -83.98 -6.60 -16.85
N GLY A 511 -84.83 -7.58 -17.11
CA GLY A 511 -84.80 -8.41 -18.32
C GLY A 511 -85.39 -9.81 -18.10
N ARG A 512 -85.34 -10.67 -19.13
CA ARG A 512 -85.73 -12.08 -19.01
C ARG A 512 -84.66 -12.85 -18.23
N VAL A 513 -85.00 -13.35 -17.05
CA VAL A 513 -84.21 -14.37 -16.36
C VAL A 513 -84.52 -15.72 -17.00
N LEU A 514 -83.53 -16.37 -17.62
CA LEU A 514 -83.66 -17.73 -18.14
C LEU A 514 -82.94 -18.68 -17.16
N VAL A 515 -83.71 -19.36 -16.32
CA VAL A 515 -83.19 -20.42 -15.45
C VAL A 515 -83.40 -21.74 -16.18
N ASN A 516 -82.31 -22.46 -16.49
CA ASN A 516 -82.37 -23.75 -17.17
C ASN A 516 -82.08 -24.87 -16.16
N GLY A 517 -82.94 -25.01 -15.15
CA GLY A 517 -82.82 -25.92 -14.01
C GLY A 517 -83.79 -25.57 -12.88
N ASP A 518 -83.83 -26.39 -11.82
CA ASP A 518 -84.69 -26.14 -10.66
C ASP A 518 -84.27 -24.88 -9.90
N MET A 519 -85.25 -24.06 -9.52
CA MET A 519 -85.07 -22.88 -8.69
C MET A 519 -85.68 -23.16 -7.31
N SER A 520 -84.84 -23.34 -6.29
CA SER A 520 -85.28 -23.48 -4.89
C SER A 520 -85.13 -22.14 -4.17
N VAL A 521 -86.25 -21.54 -3.78
CA VAL A 521 -86.29 -20.33 -2.94
C VAL A 521 -86.70 -20.77 -1.55
N ILE A 522 -85.74 -20.80 -0.62
CA ILE A 522 -85.95 -21.38 0.72
C ILE A 522 -86.61 -20.36 1.67
N ASP A 523 -86.37 -19.06 1.47
CA ASP A 523 -87.09 -17.96 2.13
C ASP A 523 -86.97 -16.67 1.30
N GLY A 524 -88.08 -16.15 0.77
CA GLY A 524 -88.13 -14.89 0.04
C GLY A 524 -89.44 -14.63 -0.72
N THR A 525 -89.81 -13.35 -0.86
CA THR A 525 -91.04 -12.92 -1.57
C THR A 525 -90.71 -12.45 -2.98
N PHE A 526 -91.35 -13.04 -4.01
CA PHE A 526 -91.35 -12.44 -5.35
C PHE A 526 -92.35 -11.27 -5.40
N THR A 527 -91.85 -10.06 -5.53
CA THR A 527 -92.67 -8.86 -5.76
C THR A 527 -92.30 -8.24 -7.11
N ALA A 528 -93.25 -8.30 -8.05
CA ALA A 528 -93.25 -7.56 -9.30
C ALA A 528 -94.54 -6.73 -9.34
N THR A 529 -94.51 -5.53 -9.93
CA THR A 529 -95.72 -4.69 -10.12
C THR A 529 -96.75 -5.37 -11.02
N ASP A 530 -96.30 -6.27 -11.91
CA ASP A 530 -97.13 -7.27 -12.57
C ASP A 530 -96.60 -8.67 -12.24
N LYS A 531 -97.27 -9.38 -11.33
CA LYS A 531 -97.07 -10.82 -11.17
C LYS A 531 -97.72 -11.54 -12.36
N ARG A 532 -97.01 -11.69 -13.48
CA ARG A 532 -97.34 -12.74 -14.45
C ARG A 532 -96.42 -13.93 -14.23
N PHE A 533 -96.85 -14.82 -13.35
CA PHE A 533 -96.37 -16.20 -13.40
C PHE A 533 -97.15 -16.91 -14.51
N THR A 534 -96.50 -17.14 -15.64
CA THR A 534 -97.02 -18.12 -16.60
C THR A 534 -96.63 -19.49 -16.08
N ILE A 535 -97.41 -19.99 -15.12
CA ILE A 535 -97.48 -21.43 -14.96
C ILE A 535 -98.24 -21.88 -16.21
N ASN A 536 -97.54 -22.55 -17.14
CA ASN A 536 -98.24 -23.32 -18.15
C ASN A 536 -98.97 -24.43 -17.42
N HIS A 537 -100.15 -24.11 -16.92
CA HIS A 537 -101.02 -25.11 -16.32
C HIS A 537 -101.38 -26.07 -17.46
N PRO A 538 -101.19 -27.38 -17.27
CA PRO A 538 -101.80 -28.33 -18.18
C PRO A 538 -103.31 -28.08 -18.11
N ILE A 539 -103.86 -27.46 -19.15
CA ILE A 539 -105.31 -27.32 -19.29
C ILE A 539 -105.83 -28.73 -19.49
N ASP A 540 -106.70 -29.20 -18.59
CA ASP A 540 -107.50 -30.39 -18.84
C ASP A 540 -108.23 -30.16 -20.18
N PRO A 541 -107.91 -30.93 -21.24
CA PRO A 541 -108.45 -30.71 -22.56
C PRO A 541 -109.97 -30.91 -22.64
N GLN A 542 -110.62 -31.44 -21.58
CA GLN A 542 -112.05 -31.72 -21.59
C GLN A 542 -112.92 -30.81 -20.70
N ARG A 543 -112.38 -30.13 -19.67
CA ARG A 543 -113.26 -29.42 -18.69
C ARG A 543 -112.88 -28.01 -18.27
N LYS A 544 -111.78 -27.43 -18.74
CA LYS A 544 -111.40 -26.01 -18.47
C LYS A 544 -111.53 -25.56 -16.99
N LEU A 545 -111.38 -26.46 -16.02
CA LEU A 545 -111.35 -26.12 -14.59
C LEU A 545 -109.91 -26.09 -14.09
N LEU A 546 -109.59 -25.06 -13.31
CA LEU A 546 -108.28 -24.87 -12.70
C LEU A 546 -108.09 -25.91 -11.57
N ILE A 547 -107.12 -26.82 -11.72
CA ILE A 547 -106.75 -27.79 -10.67
C ILE A 547 -105.76 -27.08 -9.75
N HIS A 548 -106.29 -26.41 -8.73
CA HIS A 548 -105.65 -25.96 -7.48
C HIS A 548 -104.17 -25.53 -7.55
N GLY A 549 -103.92 -24.22 -7.53
CA GLY A 549 -102.65 -23.64 -7.08
C GLY A 549 -102.93 -22.78 -5.85
N THR A 550 -102.63 -23.27 -4.65
CA THR A 550 -102.72 -22.49 -3.42
C THR A 550 -101.50 -21.57 -3.32
N LEU A 551 -101.74 -20.26 -3.36
CA LEU A 551 -100.78 -19.25 -2.94
C LEU A 551 -101.10 -18.93 -1.47
N GLU A 552 -100.51 -19.65 -0.51
CA GLU A 552 -100.71 -19.35 0.91
C GLU A 552 -99.91 -18.08 1.31
N GLY A 553 -100.64 -17.04 1.71
CA GLY A 553 -100.14 -15.95 2.54
C GLY A 553 -101.08 -15.83 3.77
N PRO A 554 -100.57 -15.46 4.96
CA PRO A 554 -101.31 -15.66 6.21
C PRO A 554 -102.57 -14.80 6.40
N GLU A 555 -102.88 -13.86 5.51
CA GLU A 555 -104.07 -13.00 5.64
C GLU A 555 -104.75 -12.79 4.28
N SER A 556 -105.92 -13.44 4.12
CA SER A 556 -106.91 -13.30 3.02
C SER A 556 -106.61 -14.05 1.70
N ALA A 557 -107.31 -15.17 1.48
CA ALA A 557 -107.46 -15.77 0.16
C ALA A 557 -108.32 -14.87 -0.75
N VAL A 558 -107.76 -14.41 -1.87
CA VAL A 558 -108.52 -13.74 -2.93
C VAL A 558 -109.14 -14.81 -3.83
N PHE A 559 -110.44 -15.06 -3.65
CA PHE A 559 -111.23 -15.85 -4.57
C PHE A 559 -111.67 -14.97 -5.75
N TYR A 560 -111.12 -15.20 -6.95
CA TYR A 560 -111.74 -14.68 -8.17
C TYR A 560 -112.95 -15.56 -8.51
N ARG A 561 -114.16 -15.01 -8.36
CA ARG A 561 -115.41 -15.54 -8.94
C ARG A 561 -115.93 -14.57 -10.00
N GLY A 562 -116.04 -15.06 -11.24
CA GLY A 562 -116.96 -14.59 -12.30
C GLY A 562 -116.60 -13.27 -12.98
N GLU A 563 -116.79 -13.06 -14.28
CA GLU A 563 -117.55 -13.82 -15.29
C GLU A 563 -116.77 -13.87 -16.62
N SER A 564 -116.75 -15.02 -17.28
CA SER A 564 -116.44 -15.10 -18.72
C SER A 564 -117.73 -14.87 -19.49
N ALA A 565 -117.90 -13.69 -20.09
CA ALA A 565 -118.80 -13.54 -21.23
C ALA A 565 -118.07 -14.02 -22.49
N LEU A 566 -118.83 -14.71 -23.36
CA LEU A 566 -118.43 -15.44 -24.56
C LEU A 566 -117.33 -14.80 -25.42
#